data_AF-A0A9E0H6X4-F1
#
_entry.id   AF-A0A9E0H6X4-F1
#
_cell.length_a   1.000
_cell.length_b   1.000
_cell.length_c   1.000
_cell.angle_alpha   90.00
_cell.angle_beta   90.00
_cell.angle_gamma   90.00
#
_symmetry.space_group_name_H-M   'P 1'
#
loop_
_entity.id
_entity.type
_entity.pdbx_description
1 polymer ?
#
loop_
_entity_poly.entity_id
_entity_poly.type
_entity_poly.pdbx_seq_one_letter_code
_entity_poly.pdbx_strand_id
1 'polypeptide(L)'
;MRMLLVLAALVGCDLGDALPPTPAEAAAADGRALEGRLRAQLAALPGLRRAAIAIAVPARDPLAPRPSTVRPRVAVTLVVGADADRDGLRVAASAAATALVGADADLTVTVLGAPPRAPSRRRATAIAAALAIAAAAAALALTLARRRYRGTRPQ
;
A
#
# COMPACT_ATOMS: atom_id res chain seq x y z
N MET A 1 -43.56 13.56 17.01
CA MET A 1 -44.42 13.56 15.79
C MET A 1 -43.85 14.57 14.80
N ARG A 2 -43.67 14.13 13.56
CA ARG A 2 -43.77 14.92 12.31
C ARG A 2 -42.83 16.13 12.14
N MET A 3 -41.80 15.92 11.31
CA MET A 3 -41.41 16.77 10.16
C MET A 3 -39.90 16.68 9.93
N LEU A 4 -39.41 15.58 9.37
CA LEU A 4 -38.10 15.51 8.71
C LEU A 4 -38.14 14.47 7.56
N LEU A 5 -39.24 14.47 6.81
CA LEU A 5 -39.38 13.71 5.55
C LEU A 5 -39.45 14.68 4.36
N VAL A 6 -38.62 15.73 4.38
CA VAL A 6 -38.47 16.65 3.24
C VAL A 6 -37.16 16.41 2.49
N LEU A 7 -36.22 15.63 3.04
CA LEU A 7 -34.98 15.26 2.34
C LEU A 7 -35.09 14.02 1.46
N ALA A 8 -36.16 13.23 1.59
CA ALA A 8 -36.40 12.07 0.72
C ALA A 8 -37.09 12.45 -0.62
N ALA A 9 -37.64 13.67 -0.73
CA ALA A 9 -38.31 14.16 -1.93
C ALA A 9 -37.35 14.81 -2.95
N LEU A 10 -36.08 15.04 -2.58
CA LEU A 10 -35.02 15.45 -3.52
C LEU A 10 -34.27 14.26 -4.15
N VAL A 11 -34.67 13.03 -3.81
CA VAL A 11 -34.15 11.77 -4.40
C VAL A 11 -35.22 11.10 -5.27
N GLY A 12 -36.22 11.88 -5.71
CA GLY A 12 -37.14 11.51 -6.77
C GLY A 12 -36.83 12.32 -8.02
N CYS A 13 -36.57 11.63 -9.13
CA CYS A 13 -36.47 12.14 -10.51
C CYS A 13 -35.16 12.82 -10.93
N ASP A 14 -34.15 12.02 -11.30
CA ASP A 14 -33.23 12.34 -12.40
C ASP A 14 -32.66 11.05 -13.03
N LEU A 15 -33.56 10.09 -13.29
CA LEU A 15 -33.27 8.83 -13.99
C LEU A 15 -33.61 8.91 -15.49
N GLY A 16 -33.67 10.13 -16.06
CA GLY A 16 -34.29 10.34 -17.36
C GLY A 16 -33.62 11.32 -18.33
N ASP A 17 -32.47 11.94 -18.01
CA ASP A 17 -31.78 12.82 -18.99
C ASP A 17 -30.30 13.05 -18.65
N ALA A 18 -29.57 11.99 -18.27
CA ALA A 18 -28.13 12.11 -18.13
C ALA A 18 -27.53 12.28 -19.54
N LEU A 19 -27.02 13.48 -19.85
CA LEU A 19 -26.24 13.71 -21.06
C LEU A 19 -25.21 12.58 -21.23
N PRO A 20 -25.01 12.05 -22.45
CA PRO A 20 -23.99 11.04 -22.67
C PRO A 20 -22.63 11.57 -22.18
N PRO A 21 -21.83 10.74 -21.49
CA PRO A 21 -20.57 11.18 -20.92
C PRO A 21 -19.67 11.73 -22.03
N THR A 22 -19.01 12.85 -21.74
CA THR A 22 -18.03 13.41 -22.66
C THR A 22 -16.88 12.41 -22.90
N PRO A 23 -16.17 12.46 -24.04
CA PRO A 23 -15.02 11.60 -24.28
C PRO A 23 -13.96 11.67 -23.18
N ALA A 24 -13.82 12.82 -22.53
CA ALA A 24 -12.93 13.02 -21.39
C ALA A 24 -13.42 12.27 -20.13
N GLU A 25 -14.72 12.30 -19.85
CA GLU A 25 -15.33 11.57 -18.73
C GLU A 25 -15.26 10.06 -18.93
N ALA A 26 -15.53 9.59 -20.15
CA ALA A 26 -15.41 8.18 -20.51
C ALA A 26 -13.96 7.68 -20.29
N ALA A 27 -12.96 8.42 -20.77
CA ALA A 27 -11.56 8.07 -20.58
C ALA A 27 -11.13 8.11 -19.10
N ALA A 28 -11.64 9.07 -18.32
CA ALA A 28 -11.40 9.11 -16.88
C ALA A 28 -12.03 7.92 -16.15
N ALA A 29 -13.23 7.50 -16.55
CA ALA A 29 -13.89 6.32 -16.01
C ALA A 29 -13.11 5.04 -16.34
N ASP A 30 -12.64 4.90 -17.58
CA ASP A 30 -11.80 3.79 -18.01
C ASP A 30 -10.48 3.74 -17.23
N GLY A 31 -9.82 4.88 -17.06
CA GLY A 31 -8.62 5.00 -16.25
C GLY A 31 -8.84 4.50 -14.81
N ARG A 32 -9.91 4.95 -14.15
CA ARG A 32 -10.27 4.49 -12.79
C ARG A 32 -10.58 2.99 -12.74
N ALA A 33 -11.25 2.45 -13.76
CA ALA A 33 -11.56 1.02 -13.84
C ALA A 33 -10.28 0.18 -14.02
N LEU A 34 -9.31 0.65 -14.80
CA LEU A 34 -8.00 0.02 -14.94
C LEU A 34 -7.19 0.13 -13.63
N GLU A 35 -7.23 1.28 -12.95
CA GLU A 35 -6.57 1.45 -11.65
C GLU A 35 -7.10 0.47 -10.61
N GLY A 36 -8.43 0.28 -10.54
CA GLY A 36 -9.06 -0.69 -9.65
C GLY A 36 -8.59 -2.12 -9.93
N ARG A 37 -8.57 -2.52 -11.20
CA ARG A 37 -8.10 -3.85 -11.64
C ARG A 37 -6.62 -4.08 -11.33
N LEU A 38 -5.76 -3.11 -11.64
CA LEU A 38 -4.33 -3.22 -11.35
C LEU A 38 -4.09 -3.27 -9.84
N ARG A 39 -4.82 -2.46 -9.05
CA ARG A 39 -4.74 -2.51 -7.57
C ARG A 39 -5.10 -3.89 -7.03
N ALA A 40 -6.15 -4.51 -7.56
CA ALA A 40 -6.58 -5.85 -7.15
C ALA A 40 -5.51 -6.91 -7.46
N GLN A 41 -4.87 -6.84 -8.64
CA GLN A 41 -3.78 -7.75 -9.01
C GLN A 41 -2.55 -7.58 -8.11
N LEU A 42 -2.14 -6.34 -7.85
CA LEU A 42 -0.96 -6.06 -7.03
C LEU A 42 -1.17 -6.40 -5.56
N ALA A 43 -2.40 -6.30 -5.05
CA ALA A 43 -2.73 -6.64 -3.67
C ALA A 43 -2.43 -8.11 -3.30
N ALA A 44 -2.36 -9.00 -4.29
CA ALA A 44 -1.99 -10.41 -4.09
C ALA A 44 -0.48 -10.64 -3.96
N LEU A 45 0.36 -9.62 -4.20
CA LEU A 45 1.82 -9.79 -4.22
C LEU A 45 2.39 -9.85 -2.79
N PRO A 46 3.24 -10.86 -2.47
CA PRO A 46 3.84 -10.99 -1.15
C PRO A 46 4.82 -9.84 -0.87
N GLY A 47 4.79 -9.31 0.36
CA GLY A 47 5.68 -8.23 0.79
C GLY A 47 5.23 -6.81 0.40
N LEU A 48 4.17 -6.67 -0.41
CA LEU A 48 3.55 -5.38 -0.71
C LEU A 48 2.69 -4.92 0.48
N ARG A 49 2.93 -3.69 0.95
CA ARG A 49 2.13 -3.06 2.02
C ARG A 49 1.08 -2.10 1.48
N ARG A 50 1.42 -1.36 0.42
CA ARG A 50 0.52 -0.38 -0.20
C ARG A 50 0.92 -0.18 -1.65
N ALA A 51 -0.07 0.04 -2.52
CA ALA A 51 0.15 0.50 -3.88
C ALA A 51 -0.64 1.78 -4.14
N ALA A 52 0.03 2.80 -4.67
CA ALA A 52 -0.59 3.96 -5.30
C ALA A 52 -0.43 3.82 -6.81
N ILE A 53 -1.53 4.01 -7.54
CA ILE A 53 -1.62 3.75 -8.97
C ILE A 53 -2.36 4.95 -9.57
N ALA A 54 -1.84 5.47 -10.66
CA ALA A 54 -2.49 6.48 -11.48
C ALA A 54 -2.40 6.04 -12.95
N ILE A 55 -3.54 6.02 -13.65
CA ILE A 55 -3.61 5.68 -15.07
C ILE A 55 -4.33 6.80 -15.81
N ALA A 56 -3.61 7.47 -16.71
CA ALA A 56 -4.17 8.46 -17.60
C ALA A 56 -4.42 7.83 -18.97
N VAL A 57 -5.69 7.64 -19.31
CA VAL A 57 -6.13 7.16 -20.63
C VAL A 57 -6.45 8.39 -21.49
N PRO A 58 -5.90 8.49 -22.71
CA PRO A 58 -6.24 9.59 -23.62
C PRO A 58 -7.70 9.47 -24.07
N ALA A 59 -8.42 10.58 -24.00
CA ALA A 59 -9.76 10.67 -24.57
C ALA A 59 -9.71 10.38 -26.08
N ARG A 60 -10.53 9.43 -26.53
CA ARG A 60 -10.74 9.17 -27.95
C ARG A 60 -11.94 9.98 -28.38
N ASP A 61 -11.69 11.08 -29.07
CA ASP A 61 -12.74 11.82 -29.75
C ASP A 61 -12.91 11.22 -31.16
N PRO A 62 -14.02 10.52 -31.44
CA PRO A 62 -14.26 9.93 -32.76
C PRO A 62 -14.44 10.98 -33.86
N LEU A 63 -14.72 12.25 -33.49
CA LEU A 63 -14.85 13.37 -34.42
C LEU A 63 -13.51 14.07 -34.67
N ALA A 64 -12.45 13.70 -33.95
CA ALA A 64 -11.14 14.29 -34.17
C ALA A 64 -10.60 13.91 -35.56
N PRO A 65 -10.11 14.90 -36.35
CA PRO A 65 -9.70 14.68 -37.73
C PRO A 65 -8.44 13.82 -37.88
N ARG A 66 -7.75 13.49 -36.78
CA ARG A 66 -6.60 12.57 -36.77
C ARG A 66 -6.68 11.64 -35.56
N PRO A 67 -6.29 10.37 -35.71
CA PRO A 67 -6.18 9.46 -34.58
C PRO A 67 -5.18 10.03 -33.55
N SER A 68 -5.58 10.05 -32.29
CA SER A 68 -4.71 10.47 -31.19
C SER A 68 -3.47 9.58 -31.13
N THR A 69 -2.28 10.18 -31.24
CA THR A 69 -0.99 9.52 -31.02
C THR A 69 -0.58 9.55 -29.55
N VAL A 70 -1.42 10.08 -28.67
CA VAL A 70 -1.15 10.18 -27.25
C VAL A 70 -1.23 8.78 -26.65
N ARG A 71 -0.14 8.35 -26.01
CA ARG A 71 -0.05 7.05 -25.35
C ARG A 71 -0.69 7.11 -23.96
N PRO A 72 -1.29 6.00 -23.47
CA PRO A 72 -1.67 5.90 -22.06
C PRO A 72 -0.45 6.07 -21.15
N ARG A 73 -0.62 6.71 -20.00
CA ARG A 73 0.44 6.87 -19.01
C ARG A 73 0.08 6.12 -17.74
N VAL A 74 1.02 5.32 -17.24
CA VAL A 74 0.83 4.49 -16.05
C VAL A 74 1.92 4.80 -15.04
N ALA A 75 1.53 5.26 -13.86
CA ALA A 75 2.43 5.45 -12.73
C ALA A 75 2.04 4.50 -11.59
N VAL A 76 2.98 3.65 -11.18
CA VAL A 76 2.81 2.70 -10.08
C VAL A 76 3.84 3.00 -9.01
N THR A 77 3.38 3.25 -7.79
CA THR A 77 4.24 3.41 -6.61
C THR A 77 3.91 2.31 -5.60
N LEU A 78 4.90 1.48 -5.30
CA LEU A 78 4.79 0.35 -4.38
C LEU A 78 5.48 0.71 -3.07
N VAL A 79 4.80 0.52 -1.94
CA VAL A 79 5.41 0.57 -0.60
C VAL A 79 5.54 -0.85 -0.08
N VAL A 80 6.77 -1.26 0.21
CA VAL A 80 7.11 -2.67 0.49
C VAL A 80 7.73 -2.85 1.87
N GLY A 81 7.69 -4.07 2.40
CA GLY A 81 8.40 -4.43 3.63
C GLY A 81 9.93 -4.37 3.49
N ALA A 82 10.64 -4.37 4.62
CA ALA A 82 12.11 -4.35 4.63
C ALA A 82 12.71 -5.57 3.92
N ASP A 83 12.09 -6.74 4.09
CA ASP A 83 12.54 -8.03 3.55
C ASP A 83 11.89 -8.40 2.20
N ALA A 84 11.19 -7.45 1.56
CA ALA A 84 10.50 -7.72 0.31
C ALA A 84 11.46 -7.73 -0.88
N ASP A 85 11.26 -8.66 -1.81
CA ASP A 85 11.95 -8.69 -3.11
C ASP A 85 11.49 -7.51 -3.99
N ARG A 86 12.28 -6.44 -3.99
CA ARG A 86 11.95 -5.19 -4.69
C ARG A 86 11.95 -5.36 -6.20
N ASP A 87 12.90 -6.14 -6.72
CA ASP A 87 13.07 -6.32 -8.16
C ASP A 87 11.98 -7.24 -8.70
N GLY A 88 11.68 -8.34 -8.00
CA GLY A 88 10.53 -9.20 -8.32
C GLY A 88 9.21 -8.44 -8.30
N LEU A 89 8.97 -7.60 -7.29
CA LEU A 89 7.77 -6.75 -7.22
C LEU A 89 7.72 -5.72 -8.34
N ARG A 90 8.85 -5.14 -8.73
CA ARG A 90 8.94 -4.20 -9.85
C ARG A 90 8.60 -4.88 -11.17
N VAL A 91 9.14 -6.07 -11.41
CA VAL A 91 8.88 -6.87 -12.61
C VAL A 91 7.41 -7.29 -12.65
N ALA A 92 6.88 -7.82 -11.55
CA ALA A 92 5.48 -8.23 -11.46
C ALA A 92 4.53 -7.06 -11.71
N ALA A 93 4.80 -5.89 -11.12
CA ALA A 93 3.97 -4.71 -11.34
C ALA A 93 4.06 -4.18 -12.77
N SER A 94 5.23 -4.26 -13.40
CA SER A 94 5.40 -3.88 -14.79
C SER A 94 4.64 -4.81 -15.72
N ALA A 95 4.78 -6.12 -15.53
CA ALA A 95 4.07 -7.13 -16.31
C ALA A 95 2.53 -6.98 -16.17
N ALA A 96 2.03 -6.76 -14.95
CA ALA A 96 0.62 -6.54 -14.70
C ALA A 96 0.09 -5.27 -15.39
N ALA A 97 0.82 -4.15 -15.29
CA ALA A 97 0.47 -2.90 -15.95
C ALA A 97 0.45 -3.04 -17.48
N THR A 98 1.47 -3.67 -18.06
CA THR A 98 1.56 -3.93 -19.50
C THR A 98 0.44 -4.84 -20.00
N ALA A 99 0.10 -5.89 -19.25
CA ALA A 99 -0.99 -6.80 -19.61
C ALA A 99 -2.37 -6.13 -19.57
N LEU A 100 -2.59 -5.16 -18.67
CA LEU A 100 -3.86 -4.46 -18.54
C LEU A 100 -4.02 -3.27 -19.49
N VAL A 101 -2.98 -2.46 -19.67
CA VAL A 101 -3.05 -1.19 -20.41
C VAL A 101 -2.50 -1.31 -21.83
N GLY A 102 -1.62 -2.30 -22.07
CA GLY A 102 -0.95 -2.53 -23.35
C GLY A 102 0.52 -2.10 -23.35
N ALA A 103 1.29 -2.64 -24.29
CA ALA A 103 2.73 -2.40 -24.42
C ALA A 103 3.10 -0.98 -24.89
N ASP A 104 2.14 -0.26 -25.46
CA ASP A 104 2.36 1.10 -25.96
C ASP A 104 2.26 2.18 -24.88
N ALA A 105 1.96 1.81 -23.63
CA ALA A 105 1.81 2.74 -22.52
C ALA A 105 3.16 3.21 -21.96
N ASP A 106 3.25 4.50 -21.62
CA ASP A 106 4.39 5.06 -20.89
C ASP A 106 4.30 4.63 -19.42
N LEU A 107 5.10 3.64 -19.02
CA LEU A 107 5.08 3.04 -17.69
C LEU A 107 6.22 3.55 -16.81
N THR A 108 5.87 4.00 -15.60
CA THR A 108 6.83 4.30 -14.53
C THR A 108 6.50 3.50 -13.27
N VAL A 109 7.47 2.74 -12.77
CA VAL A 109 7.33 1.95 -11.52
C VAL A 109 8.36 2.42 -10.50
N THR A 110 7.87 2.84 -9.34
CA THR A 110 8.70 3.28 -8.20
C THR A 110 8.45 2.35 -7.02
N VAL A 111 9.53 1.85 -6.41
CA VAL A 111 9.46 0.97 -5.22
C VAL A 111 10.09 1.68 -4.03
N LEU A 112 9.30 1.88 -2.98
CA LEU A 112 9.68 2.54 -1.74
C LEU A 112 9.74 1.51 -0.61
N GLY A 113 10.89 1.41 0.05
CA GLY A 113 11.01 0.64 1.29
C GLY A 113 10.27 1.35 2.42
N ALA A 114 9.41 0.64 3.15
CA ALA A 114 8.85 1.18 4.38
C ALA A 114 9.97 1.37 5.42
N PRO A 115 10.03 2.51 6.13
CA PRO A 115 10.97 2.66 7.23
C PRO A 115 10.73 1.55 8.27
N PRO A 116 11.79 1.04 8.93
CA PRO A 116 11.62 0.05 9.99
C PRO A 116 10.66 0.64 11.02
N ARG A 117 9.53 -0.04 11.28
CA ARG A 117 8.59 0.41 12.29
C ARG A 117 9.33 0.46 13.61
N ALA A 118 9.56 1.67 14.12
CA ALA A 118 10.04 1.85 15.49
C ALA A 118 9.11 1.02 16.41
N PRO A 119 9.66 0.20 17.31
CA PRO A 119 8.83 -0.57 18.24
C PRO A 119 7.91 0.41 18.96
N SER A 120 6.62 0.08 19.05
CA SER A 120 5.68 0.91 19.80
C SER A 120 6.26 1.19 21.19
N ARG A 121 6.15 2.42 21.70
CA ARG A 121 6.76 2.80 23.01
C ARG A 121 6.48 1.77 24.11
N ARG A 122 5.30 1.15 24.10
CA ARG A 122 4.91 0.04 25.00
C ARG A 122 5.73 -1.25 24.83
N ARG A 123 6.07 -1.65 23.59
CA ARG A 123 6.95 -2.80 23.33
C ARG A 123 8.40 -2.48 23.64
N ALA A 124 8.86 -1.26 23.35
CA ALA A 124 10.21 -0.82 23.70
C ALA A 124 10.42 -0.81 25.22
N THR A 125 9.45 -0.31 25.99
CA THR A 125 9.51 -0.39 27.46
C THR A 125 9.40 -1.81 27.98
N ALA A 126 8.58 -2.67 27.38
CA ALA A 126 8.49 -4.08 27.78
C ALA A 126 9.79 -4.85 27.52
N ILE A 127 10.44 -4.62 26.37
CA ILE A 127 11.74 -5.24 26.04
C ILE A 127 12.84 -4.71 26.97
N ALA A 128 12.88 -3.40 27.21
CA ALA A 128 13.84 -2.79 28.14
C ALA A 128 13.65 -3.32 29.57
N ALA A 129 12.40 -3.48 30.03
CA ALA A 129 12.10 -4.05 31.33
C ALA A 129 12.51 -5.53 31.40
N ALA A 130 12.24 -6.33 30.37
CA ALA A 130 12.65 -7.74 30.31
C ALA A 130 14.18 -7.89 30.35
N LEU A 131 14.91 -7.03 29.63
CA LEU A 131 16.38 -7.00 29.66
C LEU A 131 16.94 -6.59 31.02
N ALA A 132 16.33 -5.60 31.67
CA ALA A 132 16.72 -5.17 33.02
C ALA A 132 16.51 -6.29 34.06
N ILE A 133 15.39 -7.02 33.97
CA ILE A 133 15.10 -8.16 34.84
C ILE A 133 16.12 -9.29 34.60
N ALA A 134 16.44 -9.60 33.34
CA ALA A 134 17.43 -10.62 33.01
C ALA A 134 18.84 -10.27 33.53
N ALA A 135 19.25 -8.99 33.40
CA ALA A 135 20.52 -8.51 33.92
C ALA A 135 20.60 -8.58 35.46
N ALA A 136 19.52 -8.24 36.15
CA ALA A 136 19.44 -8.34 37.61
C ALA A 136 19.53 -9.80 38.08
N ALA A 137 18.84 -10.72 37.40
CA ALA A 137 18.90 -12.15 37.71
C ALA A 137 20.33 -12.72 37.52
N ALA A 138 21.03 -12.32 36.46
CA ALA A 138 22.41 -12.72 36.20
C ALA A 138 23.38 -12.21 37.28
N ALA A 139 23.22 -10.95 37.72
CA ALA A 139 24.02 -10.39 38.80
C ALA A 139 23.80 -11.12 40.14
N LEU A 140 22.56 -11.49 40.44
CA LEU A 140 22.21 -12.25 41.64
C LEU A 140 22.80 -13.67 41.60
N ALA A 141 22.70 -14.35 40.46
CA ALA A 141 23.31 -15.66 40.24
C ALA A 141 24.84 -15.62 40.42
N LEU A 142 25.51 -14.61 39.87
CA LEU A 142 26.96 -14.42 40.03
C LEU A 142 27.34 -14.16 41.50
N THR A 143 26.53 -13.38 42.22
CA THR A 143 26.76 -13.07 43.64
C THR A 143 26.58 -14.31 44.52
N LEU A 144 25.56 -15.13 44.24
CA LEU A 144 25.34 -16.41 44.93
C LEU A 144 26.45 -17.42 44.64
N ALA A 145 26.90 -17.50 43.39
CA ALA A 145 28.02 -18.36 43.00
C ALA A 145 29.31 -17.97 43.73
N ARG A 146 29.61 -16.66 43.84
CA ARG A 146 30.76 -16.16 44.59
C ARG A 146 30.69 -16.45 46.09
N ARG A 147 29.49 -16.39 46.70
CA ARG A 147 29.30 -16.75 48.11
C ARG A 147 29.53 -18.24 48.35
N ARG A 148 29.00 -19.11 47.49
CA ARG A 148 29.25 -20.56 47.59
C ARG A 148 30.73 -20.89 47.46
N TYR A 149 31.44 -20.24 46.54
CA TYR A 149 32.87 -20.49 46.33
C TYR A 149 33.77 -20.02 47.48
N ARG A 150 33.34 -19.03 48.28
CA ARG A 150 34.08 -18.60 49.48
C ARG A 150 33.84 -19.48 50.70
N GLY A 151 32.71 -20.19 50.76
CA GLY A 151 32.39 -21.13 51.84
C GLY A 151 33.09 -22.48 51.74
N THR A 152 33.77 -22.78 50.63
CA THR A 152 34.42 -24.07 50.35
C THR A 152 35.94 -24.02 50.41
N ARG A 153 36.55 -23.01 51.05
CA ARG A 153 37.99 -23.06 51.34
C ARG A 153 38.21 -24.00 52.54
N PRO A 154 38.85 -25.18 52.37
CA PRO A 154 39.32 -25.94 53.51
C PRO A 154 40.42 -25.12 54.19
N GLN A 155 40.31 -24.99 55.51
CA GLN A 155 41.42 -24.53 56.37
C GLN A 155 42.50 -25.60 56.43
#